data_AF-A0A3L6MWG1-F1
#
_entry.id   AF-A0A3L6MWG1-F1
#
_cell.length_a   1.000
_cell.length_b   1.000
_cell.length_c   1.000
_cell.angle_alpha   90.00
_cell.angle_beta   90.00
_cell.angle_gamma   90.00
#
_symmetry.space_group_name_H-M   'P 1'
#
loop_
_entity.id
_entity.type
_entity.pdbx_description
1 polymer ?
#
loop_
_entity_poly.entity_id
_entity_poly.type
_entity_poly.pdbx_seq_one_letter_code
_entity_poly.pdbx_strand_id
1 'polypeptide(L)'
;MSAANDAFAFGGVQVVVTGDFCQLPPVKPFQFCLNCDLETIVDTKGGFSYNCPENHGPFMGKDKWAFQSAAWKEAGFTCVNLEEIHRQHDAYFIELLQKCRLGIPFTADEIATLMDHPHNVEKATKLLCAGREVAKVNSDSF
;
A
#
# COMPACT_ATOMS: atom_id res chain seq x y z
N MET A 1 -32.16 20.85 21.44
CA MET A 1 -31.24 19.72 21.67
C MET A 1 -31.58 18.65 20.65
N SER A 2 -30.92 18.68 19.49
CA SER A 2 -31.11 17.68 18.44
C SER A 2 -30.27 16.44 18.77
N ALA A 3 -30.87 15.25 18.67
CA ALA A 3 -30.16 13.99 18.74
C ALA A 3 -29.09 13.96 17.64
N ALA A 4 -27.83 14.22 18.01
CA ALA A 4 -26.70 13.80 17.21
C ALA A 4 -26.72 12.27 17.27
N ASN A 5 -26.95 11.61 16.14
CA ASN A 5 -26.72 10.18 16.04
C ASN A 5 -25.27 9.92 16.50
N ASP A 6 -25.10 9.29 17.65
CA ASP A 6 -23.85 8.67 18.11
C ASP A 6 -23.53 7.48 17.18
N ALA A 7 -23.29 7.76 15.90
CA ALA A 7 -22.80 6.78 14.96
C ALA A 7 -21.32 6.58 15.28
N PHE A 8 -21.03 5.65 16.19
CA PHE A 8 -19.67 5.21 16.45
C PHE A 8 -19.04 4.68 15.17
N ALA A 9 -17.77 5.00 14.93
CA ALA A 9 -17.01 4.44 13.82
C ALA A 9 -17.14 2.90 13.82
N PHE A 10 -17.27 2.32 12.62
CA PHE A 10 -17.47 0.87 12.46
C PHE A 10 -18.66 0.30 13.26
N GLY A 11 -19.69 1.11 13.54
CA GLY A 11 -20.87 0.67 14.30
C GLY A 11 -20.56 0.29 15.76
N GLY A 12 -19.48 0.82 16.32
CA GLY A 12 -19.04 0.53 17.68
C GLY A 12 -18.20 -0.74 17.83
N VAL A 13 -17.83 -1.41 16.73
CA VAL A 13 -16.91 -2.55 16.75
C VAL A 13 -15.50 -2.07 17.09
N GLN A 14 -14.84 -2.75 18.03
CA GLN A 14 -13.43 -2.51 18.30
C GLN A 14 -12.58 -3.03 17.12
N VAL A 15 -11.83 -2.13 16.49
CA VAL A 15 -10.97 -2.46 15.34
C VAL A 15 -9.51 -2.35 15.73
N VAL A 16 -8.72 -3.36 15.38
CA VAL A 16 -7.25 -3.34 15.43
C VAL A 16 -6.73 -3.42 14.00
N VAL A 17 -5.99 -2.41 13.57
CA VAL A 17 -5.38 -2.36 12.24
C VAL A 17 -3.87 -2.59 12.37
N THR A 18 -3.33 -3.43 11.48
CA THR A 18 -1.89 -3.69 11.37
C THR A 18 -1.47 -3.62 9.91
N GLY A 19 -0.29 -3.08 9.63
CA GLY A 19 0.25 -2.96 8.28
C GLY A 19 1.39 -1.96 8.19
N ASP A 20 1.89 -1.76 6.98
CA ASP A 20 2.95 -0.82 6.65
C ASP A 20 2.60 -0.06 5.36
N PHE A 21 2.34 1.23 5.48
CA PHE A 21 1.95 2.07 4.33
C PHE A 21 3.12 2.44 3.42
N CYS A 22 4.36 2.06 3.75
CA CYS A 22 5.50 2.13 2.83
C CYS A 22 5.51 0.98 1.81
N GLN A 23 4.54 0.06 1.89
CA GLN A 23 4.37 -1.02 0.92
C GLN A 23 3.47 -0.59 -0.25
N LEU A 24 3.00 -1.56 -1.04
CA LEU A 24 2.21 -1.31 -2.25
C LEU A 24 0.88 -0.59 -1.93
N PRO A 25 0.46 0.37 -2.77
CA PRO A 25 -0.82 1.03 -2.62
C PRO A 25 -1.99 0.10 -3.00
N PRO A 26 -3.24 0.49 -2.67
CA PRO A 26 -4.43 -0.21 -3.15
C PRO A 26 -4.46 -0.33 -4.68
N VAL A 27 -4.88 -1.49 -5.17
CA VAL A 27 -5.04 -1.76 -6.61
C VAL A 27 -6.34 -1.10 -7.09
N LYS A 28 -6.28 -0.33 -8.18
CA LYS A 28 -7.43 0.35 -8.79
C LYS A 28 -8.27 1.15 -7.78
N PRO A 29 -7.69 2.14 -7.10
CA PRO A 29 -8.41 2.94 -6.12
C PRO A 29 -9.57 3.66 -6.81
N PHE A 30 -10.71 3.72 -6.12
CA PHE A 30 -11.92 4.41 -6.60
C PHE A 30 -12.44 3.93 -7.96
N GLN A 31 -12.17 2.68 -8.38
CA GLN A 31 -12.81 2.12 -9.57
C GLN A 31 -14.34 2.24 -9.48
N PHE A 32 -14.90 2.06 -8.30
CA PHE A 32 -16.32 2.23 -8.01
C PHE A 32 -16.54 3.39 -7.02
N CYS A 33 -17.67 4.08 -7.18
CA CYS A 33 -18.06 5.20 -6.33
C CYS A 33 -18.36 4.71 -4.91
N LEU A 34 -17.81 5.38 -3.90
CA LEU A 34 -17.99 5.03 -2.49
C LEU A 34 -19.43 5.20 -1.97
N ASN A 35 -20.29 5.90 -2.71
CA ASN A 35 -21.66 6.24 -2.26
C ASN A 35 -22.76 5.48 -3.02
N CYS A 36 -22.50 5.08 -4.26
CA CYS A 36 -23.53 4.49 -5.13
C CYS A 36 -23.04 3.30 -5.97
N ASP A 37 -21.81 2.82 -5.74
CA ASP A 37 -21.18 1.66 -6.38
C ASP A 37 -21.06 1.70 -7.92
N LEU A 38 -21.46 2.79 -8.58
CA LEU A 38 -21.26 2.97 -10.01
C LEU A 38 -19.77 3.12 -10.34
N GLU A 39 -19.36 2.56 -11.48
CA GLU A 39 -17.99 2.71 -11.98
C GLU A 39 -17.67 4.20 -12.24
N THR A 40 -16.51 4.64 -11.78
CA THR A 40 -16.11 6.05 -11.89
C THR A 40 -15.46 6.35 -13.23
N ILE A 41 -15.56 7.61 -13.63
CA ILE A 41 -14.92 8.15 -14.83
C ILE A 41 -13.59 8.76 -14.42
N VAL A 42 -12.49 8.22 -14.93
CA VAL A 42 -11.13 8.67 -14.61
C VAL A 42 -10.76 9.89 -15.45
N ASP A 43 -10.33 10.97 -14.80
CA ASP A 43 -9.68 12.12 -15.44
C ASP A 43 -8.20 12.17 -15.07
N THR A 44 -7.35 12.11 -16.09
CA THR A 44 -5.89 12.07 -15.96
C THR A 44 -5.23 13.45 -16.09
N LYS A 45 -5.98 14.51 -16.45
CA LYS A 45 -5.41 15.82 -16.83
C LYS A 45 -4.79 16.61 -15.68
N GLY A 46 -5.08 16.26 -14.41
CA GLY A 46 -4.62 17.01 -13.22
C GLY A 46 -4.08 16.14 -12.07
N GLY A 47 -3.71 14.89 -12.35
CA GLY A 47 -3.38 13.91 -11.33
C GLY A 47 -4.61 13.08 -10.95
N PHE A 48 -4.76 11.94 -11.63
CA PHE A 48 -5.79 10.91 -11.47
C PHE A 48 -6.94 11.28 -10.50
N SER A 49 -8.00 11.89 -11.03
CA SER A 49 -9.27 12.06 -10.31
C SER A 49 -10.31 11.08 -10.83
N TYR A 50 -11.24 10.69 -9.96
CA TYR A 50 -12.26 9.69 -10.22
C TYR A 50 -13.62 10.32 -9.97
N ASN A 51 -14.42 10.46 -11.01
CA ASN A 51 -15.71 11.15 -10.95
C ASN A 51 -16.84 10.14 -10.99
N CYS A 52 -17.78 10.26 -10.07
CA CYS A 52 -19.01 9.49 -10.13
C CYS A 52 -19.94 10.08 -11.21
N PRO A 53 -20.61 9.26 -12.04
CA PRO A 53 -21.63 9.73 -12.99
C PRO A 53 -22.75 10.56 -12.34
N GLU A 54 -23.05 10.27 -11.07
CA GLU A 54 -24.05 10.97 -10.24
C GLU A 54 -23.44 12.13 -9.42
N ASN A 55 -22.21 12.57 -9.74
CA ASN A 55 -21.53 13.71 -9.09
C ASN A 55 -21.24 13.58 -7.58
N HIS A 56 -21.08 12.36 -7.07
CA HIS A 56 -20.59 12.11 -5.70
C HIS A 56 -19.07 12.31 -5.49
N GLY A 57 -18.33 12.66 -6.54
CA GLY A 57 -16.87 12.91 -6.52
C GLY A 57 -16.54 14.41 -6.63
N PRO A 58 -15.31 14.80 -7.03
CA PRO A 58 -14.20 13.94 -7.44
C PRO A 58 -13.51 13.25 -6.26
N PHE A 59 -13.16 11.97 -6.42
CA PHE A 59 -12.21 11.30 -5.53
C PHE A 59 -10.80 11.47 -6.11
N MET A 60 -9.85 11.94 -5.32
CA MET A 60 -8.49 12.18 -5.81
C MET A 60 -7.61 10.96 -5.57
N GLY A 61 -6.80 10.56 -6.54
CA GLY A 61 -5.90 9.40 -6.43
C GLY A 61 -4.83 9.52 -5.32
N LYS A 62 -4.58 10.73 -4.81
CA LYS A 62 -3.74 10.97 -3.63
C LYS A 62 -4.42 10.53 -2.32
N ASP A 63 -5.75 10.49 -2.29
CA ASP A 63 -6.57 10.16 -1.12
C ASP A 63 -6.90 8.66 -1.05
N LYS A 64 -6.29 7.83 -1.92
CA LYS A 64 -6.53 6.38 -2.00
C LYS A 64 -6.20 5.59 -0.74
N TRP A 65 -5.44 6.17 0.18
CA TRP A 65 -4.92 5.48 1.35
C TRP A 65 -5.99 5.34 2.43
N ALA A 66 -6.01 4.22 3.15
CA ALA A 66 -7.01 3.96 4.19
C ALA A 66 -7.05 5.07 5.26
N PHE A 67 -5.89 5.61 5.63
CA PHE A 67 -5.75 6.70 6.61
C PHE A 67 -6.27 8.07 6.13
N GLN A 68 -6.67 8.19 4.86
CA GLN A 68 -7.33 9.39 4.34
C GLN A 68 -8.88 9.31 4.41
N SER A 69 -9.44 8.18 4.84
CA SER A 69 -10.89 7.99 4.91
C SER A 69 -11.54 8.66 6.14
N ALA A 70 -12.80 9.04 6.01
CA ALA A 70 -13.61 9.55 7.13
C ALA A 70 -13.71 8.52 8.27
N ALA A 71 -13.94 7.25 7.94
CA ALA A 71 -14.01 6.16 8.92
C ALA A 71 -12.72 6.02 9.74
N TRP A 72 -11.55 6.17 9.12
CA TRP A 72 -10.28 6.13 9.85
C TRP A 72 -10.12 7.31 10.81
N LYS A 73 -10.53 8.51 10.36
CA LYS A 73 -10.50 9.72 11.19
C LYS A 73 -11.46 9.62 12.38
N GLU A 74 -12.67 9.15 12.14
CA GLU A 74 -13.71 8.96 13.16
C GLU A 74 -13.33 7.88 14.18
N ALA A 75 -12.61 6.84 13.75
CA ALA A 75 -12.15 5.77 14.64
C ALA A 75 -11.11 6.23 15.67
N GLY A 76 -10.41 7.34 15.44
CA GLY A 76 -9.47 7.91 16.41
C GLY A 76 -8.39 6.93 16.89
N PHE A 77 -7.81 6.14 15.97
CA PHE A 77 -6.87 5.08 16.31
C PHE A 77 -5.69 5.60 17.15
N THR A 78 -5.34 4.84 18.19
CA THR A 78 -4.04 4.99 18.87
C THR A 78 -2.97 4.29 18.03
N CYS A 79 -1.98 5.05 17.56
CA CYS A 79 -0.91 4.54 16.73
C CYS A 79 0.27 4.05 17.58
N VAL A 80 0.72 2.83 17.31
CA VAL A 80 1.95 2.27 17.90
C VAL A 80 2.87 1.86 16.75
N ASN A 81 4.11 2.35 16.79
CA ASN A 81 5.15 1.96 15.85
C ASN A 81 6.02 0.86 16.47
N LEU A 82 6.19 -0.26 15.78
CA LEU A 82 7.11 -1.31 16.19
C LEU A 82 8.49 -1.03 15.59
N GLU A 83 9.50 -0.92 16.43
CA GLU A 83 10.86 -0.52 16.02
C GLU A 83 11.82 -1.70 15.87
N GLU A 84 11.50 -2.84 16.50
CA GLU A 84 12.35 -4.04 16.46
C GLU A 84 12.14 -4.84 15.16
N ILE A 85 13.24 -5.14 14.46
CA ILE A 85 13.26 -5.91 13.21
C ILE A 85 13.75 -7.33 13.51
N HIS A 86 12.87 -8.32 13.33
CA HIS A 86 13.20 -9.73 13.60
C HIS A 86 13.58 -10.56 12.35
N ARG A 87 13.23 -10.08 11.15
CA ARG A 87 13.39 -10.88 9.91
C ARG A 87 14.85 -10.94 9.45
N GLN A 88 15.61 -9.86 9.62
CA GLN A 88 17.00 -9.76 9.24
C GLN A 88 17.84 -9.38 10.44
N HIS A 89 19.06 -9.91 10.53
CA HIS A 89 19.99 -9.66 11.64
C HIS A 89 21.24 -8.87 11.20
N ASP A 90 21.44 -8.70 9.89
CA ASP A 90 22.55 -7.92 9.34
C ASP A 90 22.21 -6.43 9.39
N ALA A 91 22.96 -5.68 10.21
CA ALA A 91 22.72 -4.25 10.43
C ALA A 91 22.88 -3.42 9.15
N TYR A 92 23.84 -3.74 8.30
CA TYR A 92 24.05 -3.01 7.05
C TYR A 92 22.91 -3.28 6.07
N PHE A 93 22.45 -4.53 5.97
CA PHE A 93 21.30 -4.85 5.13
C PHE A 93 20.00 -4.22 5.64
N ILE A 94 19.81 -4.15 6.96
CA ILE A 94 18.68 -3.43 7.56
C ILE A 94 18.69 -1.94 7.16
N GLU A 95 19.85 -1.29 7.21
CA GLU A 95 20.01 0.11 6.80
C GLU A 95 19.61 0.32 5.32
N LEU A 96 20.06 -0.56 4.43
CA LEU A 96 19.68 -0.52 3.01
C LEU A 96 18.17 -0.65 2.81
N LEU A 97 17.52 -1.57 3.54
CA LEU A 97 16.06 -1.74 3.48
C LEU A 97 15.31 -0.51 4.00
N GLN A 98 15.82 0.15 5.05
CA GLN A 98 15.24 1.39 5.58
C GLN A 98 15.36 2.54 4.58
N LYS A 99 16.51 2.69 3.91
CA LYS A 99 16.70 3.66 2.83
C LYS A 99 15.71 3.42 1.68
N CYS A 100 15.52 2.15 1.27
CA CYS A 100 14.50 1.77 0.29
C CYS A 100 13.09 2.20 0.73
N ARG A 101 12.73 1.87 1.98
CA ARG A 101 11.42 2.17 2.57
C ARG A 101 11.08 3.66 2.58
N LEU A 102 12.09 4.51 2.81
CA LEU A 102 11.94 5.97 2.90
C LEU A 102 12.21 6.69 1.56
N GLY A 103 12.55 5.96 0.50
CA GLY A 103 12.88 6.55 -0.80
C GLY A 103 14.20 7.34 -0.79
N ILE A 104 15.13 7.00 0.10
CA ILE A 104 16.46 7.58 0.14
C ILE A 104 17.30 6.94 -0.97
N PRO A 105 17.89 7.73 -1.89
CA PRO A 105 18.72 7.18 -2.97
C PRO A 105 19.90 6.37 -2.44
N PHE A 106 20.22 5.28 -3.14
CA PHE A 106 21.40 4.47 -2.87
C PHE A 106 22.66 5.05 -3.52
N THR A 107 23.81 4.80 -2.90
CA THR A 107 25.12 5.02 -3.52
C THR A 107 25.42 3.90 -4.54
N ALA A 108 26.42 4.11 -5.39
CA ALA A 108 26.85 3.08 -6.34
C ALA A 108 27.30 1.78 -5.64
N ASP A 109 28.01 1.89 -4.52
CA ASP A 109 28.51 0.75 -3.75
C ASP A 109 27.37 -0.03 -3.06
N GLU A 110 26.35 0.68 -2.59
CA GLU A 110 25.15 0.07 -2.01
C GLU A 110 24.35 -0.71 -3.06
N ILE A 111 24.20 -0.14 -4.27
CA ILE A 111 23.58 -0.84 -5.41
C ILE A 111 24.41 -2.07 -5.77
N ALA A 112 25.74 -1.96 -5.85
CA ALA A 112 26.61 -3.10 -6.14
C ALA A 112 26.45 -4.20 -5.08
N THR A 113 26.37 -3.83 -3.80
CA THR A 113 26.14 -4.81 -2.72
C THR A 113 24.79 -5.52 -2.84
N LEU A 114 23.73 -4.82 -3.25
CA LEU A 114 22.40 -5.41 -3.44
C LEU A 114 22.32 -6.34 -4.66
N MET A 115 23.08 -6.04 -5.72
CA MET A 115 22.97 -6.72 -7.01
C MET A 115 24.02 -7.82 -7.21
N ASP A 116 25.18 -7.71 -6.58
CA ASP A 116 26.35 -8.58 -6.79
C ASP A 116 26.90 -9.11 -5.46
N HIS A 117 26.05 -9.86 -4.75
CA HIS A 117 26.47 -10.60 -3.55
C HIS A 117 26.51 -12.11 -3.83
N PRO A 118 27.38 -12.88 -3.16
CA PRO A 118 27.36 -14.34 -3.25
C PRO A 118 25.99 -14.90 -2.87
N HIS A 119 25.38 -15.71 -3.73
CA HIS A 119 24.09 -16.35 -3.46
C HIS A 119 23.95 -17.70 -4.17
N ASN A 120 23.23 -18.63 -3.55
CA ASN A 120 22.81 -19.88 -4.19
C ASN A 120 21.33 -19.76 -4.58
N VAL A 121 21.06 -19.85 -5.89
CA VAL A 121 19.71 -19.66 -6.48
C VAL A 121 19.11 -20.93 -7.07
N GLU A 122 19.74 -22.11 -6.90
CA GLU A 122 19.28 -23.35 -7.54
C GLU A 122 17.80 -23.70 -7.25
N LYS A 123 17.27 -23.28 -6.09
CA LYS A 123 15.85 -23.46 -5.72
C LYS A 123 15.23 -22.20 -5.09
N ALA A 124 15.76 -21.03 -5.43
CA ALA A 124 15.26 -19.79 -4.86
C ALA A 124 13.85 -19.44 -5.38
N THR A 125 13.01 -18.90 -4.49
CA THR A 125 11.74 -18.29 -4.88
C THR A 125 12.02 -17.04 -5.73
N LYS A 126 11.43 -16.99 -6.93
CA LYS A 126 11.54 -15.84 -7.84
C LYS A 126 10.32 -14.93 -7.68
N LEU A 127 10.56 -13.63 -7.52
CA LEU A 127 9.52 -12.60 -7.46
C LEU A 127 9.53 -11.81 -8.77
N LEU A 128 8.36 -11.61 -9.37
CA LEU A 128 8.18 -10.90 -10.64
C LEU A 128 7.00 -9.95 -10.54
N CYS A 129 6.99 -8.91 -11.36
CA CYS A 129 6.00 -7.83 -11.26
C CYS A 129 4.64 -8.22 -11.85
N ALA A 130 4.60 -8.93 -12.99
CA ALA A 130 3.35 -9.26 -13.67
C ALA A 130 2.97 -10.74 -13.56
N GLY A 131 1.68 -11.00 -13.35
CA GLY A 131 1.15 -12.37 -13.29
C GLY A 131 1.44 -13.20 -14.55
N ARG A 132 1.50 -12.57 -15.73
CA ARG A 132 1.90 -13.25 -16.99
C ARG A 132 3.34 -13.78 -16.97
N GLU A 133 4.24 -13.07 -16.28
CA GLU A 133 5.66 -13.44 -16.18
C GLU A 133 5.83 -14.57 -15.16
N VAL A 134 5.13 -14.48 -14.03
CA VAL A 134 5.03 -15.55 -13.03
C VAL A 134 4.48 -16.83 -13.67
N ALA A 135 3.38 -16.73 -14.42
CA ALA A 135 2.76 -17.88 -15.09
C ALA A 135 3.73 -18.57 -16.06
N LYS A 136 4.48 -17.79 -16.85
CA LYS A 136 5.49 -18.32 -17.78
C LYS A 136 6.63 -19.03 -17.04
N VAL A 137 7.20 -18.42 -16.00
CA VAL A 137 8.31 -19.03 -15.25
C VAL A 137 7.86 -20.30 -14.52
N ASN A 138 6.63 -20.30 -13.98
CA ASN A 138 6.07 -21.48 -13.34
C ASN A 138 5.79 -22.60 -14.36
N SER A 139 5.32 -22.30 -15.57
CA SER A 139 5.11 -23.34 -16.60
C SER A 139 6.42 -23.93 -17.13
N ASP A 140 7.50 -23.15 -17.18
CA ASP A 140 8.80 -23.60 -17.69
C ASP A 140 9.61 -24.39 -16.64
N SER A 141 9.21 -24.34 -15.36
CA SER A 141 9.93 -24.96 -14.23
C SER A 141 9.30 -26.27 -13.72
N PHE A 142 8.20 -26.73 -14.31
CA PHE A 142 7.47 -27.97 -14.00
C PHE A 142 7.04 -28.70 -15.28
#